data_AF-A0A9Y4NN44-F1
#
_entry.id   AF-A0A9Y4NN44-F1
#
_cell.length_a   1.000
_cell.length_b   1.000
_cell.length_c   1.000
_cell.angle_alpha   90.00
_cell.angle_beta   90.00
_cell.angle_gamma   90.00
#
_symmetry.space_group_name_H-M   'P 1'
#
loop_
_entity.id
_entity.type
_entity.pdbx_description
1 polymer ?
#
loop_
_entity_poly.entity_id
_entity_poly.type
_entity_poly.pdbx_seq_one_letter_code
_entity_poly.pdbx_strand_id
1 'polypeptide(L)'
;KYSNSEEALVRLLPVVKASKKALLNGYTLSDVSFAALSSVLSSESCSLKELDLSNSNLQDSGLTQLTAALDNPHCQLETLRVEPAGVQWLTPGLRKYSCELTVDTNTVNRKLKLSDNNKKVTFVYDEDPSYPDHPDRFDRPQLLCTTGLTGRCYWEVKYRGEADLSVSYRGIRRRGHRGCMFGENDQSWSLRCFDSGCYSVQHNNRVTSISSSSSSSSYWSVSSSSVPHRVAVYVDCPAGTLSFYRVFYGSLIHLHTFNTTFTEPLYPGFGFMLLGSSVSLC
;
A
#
# COMPACT_ATOMS: atom_id res chain seq x y z
N LYS A 1 -28.34 20.20 -3.72
CA LYS A 1 -28.04 18.88 -3.13
C LYS A 1 -29.01 17.90 -3.76
N TYR A 2 -28.57 17.10 -4.73
CA TYR A 2 -29.41 15.99 -5.22
C TYR A 2 -29.49 14.93 -4.12
N SER A 3 -30.66 14.34 -3.92
CA SER A 3 -30.86 13.26 -2.96
C SER A 3 -29.99 12.05 -3.36
N ASN A 4 -29.33 11.42 -2.40
CA ASN A 4 -28.66 10.12 -2.58
C ASN A 4 -29.70 8.98 -2.67
N SER A 5 -30.75 9.15 -3.49
CA SER A 5 -31.77 8.13 -3.71
C SER A 5 -31.44 7.32 -4.96
N GLU A 6 -31.75 6.03 -4.92
CA GLU A 6 -31.63 5.09 -6.05
C GLU A 6 -32.30 5.61 -7.33
N GLU A 7 -33.46 6.25 -7.20
CA GLU A 7 -34.18 6.90 -8.31
C GLU A 7 -33.35 8.00 -9.00
N ALA A 8 -32.54 8.73 -8.23
CA ALA A 8 -31.68 9.77 -8.78
C ALA A 8 -30.56 9.15 -9.63
N LEU A 9 -29.98 8.03 -9.18
CA LEU A 9 -28.96 7.32 -9.94
C LEU A 9 -29.53 6.78 -11.25
N VAL A 10 -30.71 6.15 -11.23
CA VAL A 10 -31.37 5.64 -12.44
C VAL A 10 -31.60 6.76 -13.46
N ARG A 11 -32.03 7.95 -13.01
CA ARG A 11 -32.21 9.13 -13.89
C ARG A 11 -30.89 9.68 -14.44
N LEU A 12 -29.77 9.44 -13.74
CA LEU A 12 -28.44 9.87 -14.16
C LEU A 12 -27.76 8.86 -15.09
N LEU A 13 -28.22 7.60 -15.19
CA LEU A 13 -27.58 6.58 -16.03
C LEU A 13 -27.37 7.01 -17.50
N PRO A 14 -28.31 7.70 -18.19
CA PRO A 14 -28.06 8.18 -19.54
C PRO A 14 -26.90 9.19 -19.61
N VAL A 15 -26.75 10.02 -18.57
CA VAL A 15 -25.65 10.98 -18.45
C VAL A 15 -24.35 10.26 -18.15
N VAL A 16 -24.36 9.28 -17.25
CA VAL A 16 -23.20 8.43 -16.93
C VAL A 16 -22.71 7.73 -18.20
N LYS A 17 -23.63 7.14 -18.98
CA LYS A 17 -23.32 6.44 -20.24
C LYS A 17 -22.65 7.34 -21.27
N ALA A 18 -23.09 8.61 -21.38
CA ALA A 18 -22.55 9.58 -22.33
C ALA A 18 -21.29 10.32 -21.83
N SER A 19 -20.96 10.21 -20.54
CA SER A 19 -19.84 10.91 -19.92
C SER A 19 -18.55 10.12 -20.05
N LYS A 20 -17.40 10.81 -20.11
CA LYS A 20 -16.07 10.16 -20.02
C LYS A 20 -15.70 9.77 -18.59
N LYS A 21 -16.24 10.48 -17.61
CA LYS A 21 -15.95 10.30 -16.18
C LYS A 21 -17.23 10.42 -15.35
N ALA A 22 -17.43 9.49 -14.44
CA ALA A 22 -18.55 9.49 -13.49
C ALA A 22 -18.04 9.30 -12.06
N LEU A 23 -18.43 10.21 -11.17
CA LEU A 23 -18.12 10.16 -9.75
C LEU A 23 -19.41 9.84 -9.00
N LEU A 24 -19.56 8.57 -8.63
CA LEU A 24 -20.70 8.05 -7.87
C LEU A 24 -20.25 7.63 -6.46
N ASN A 25 -19.24 8.32 -5.93
CA ASN A 25 -18.68 8.03 -4.63
C ASN A 25 -19.65 8.41 -3.50
N GLY A 26 -19.70 7.60 -2.44
CA GLY A 26 -20.56 7.87 -1.28
C GLY A 26 -22.06 7.56 -1.48
N TYR A 27 -22.43 6.95 -2.61
CA TYR A 27 -23.79 6.49 -2.86
C TYR A 27 -24.04 5.13 -2.22
N THR A 28 -25.20 4.96 -1.59
CA THR A 28 -25.70 3.64 -1.19
C THR A 28 -26.34 2.98 -2.41
N LEU A 29 -25.63 2.04 -3.02
CA LEU A 29 -26.03 1.27 -4.19
C LEU A 29 -26.68 -0.03 -3.75
N SER A 30 -27.81 -0.35 -4.37
CA SER A 30 -28.48 -1.65 -4.28
C SER A 30 -27.98 -2.58 -5.37
N ASP A 31 -28.34 -3.87 -5.30
CA ASP A 31 -28.13 -4.81 -6.41
C ASP A 31 -28.77 -4.33 -7.73
N VAL A 32 -29.89 -3.59 -7.66
CA VAL A 32 -30.54 -3.01 -8.84
C VAL A 32 -29.69 -1.90 -9.44
N SER A 33 -29.09 -1.05 -8.59
CA SER A 33 -28.17 0.00 -9.02
C SER A 33 -26.92 -0.59 -9.69
N PHE A 34 -26.35 -1.65 -9.11
CA PHE A 34 -25.20 -2.35 -9.70
C PHE A 34 -25.55 -3.04 -11.02
N ALA A 35 -26.71 -3.68 -11.13
CA ALA A 35 -27.18 -4.28 -12.38
C ALA A 35 -27.37 -3.22 -13.48
N ALA A 36 -27.92 -2.05 -13.12
CA ALA A 36 -28.11 -0.96 -14.06
C ALA A 36 -26.77 -0.34 -14.52
N LEU A 37 -25.82 -0.16 -13.61
CA LEU A 37 -24.46 0.27 -13.95
C LEU A 37 -23.74 -0.76 -14.82
N SER A 38 -23.84 -2.04 -14.48
CA SER A 38 -23.29 -3.16 -15.25
C SER A 38 -23.84 -3.18 -16.70
N SER A 39 -25.15 -2.92 -16.87
CA SER A 39 -25.79 -2.76 -18.17
C SER A 39 -25.26 -1.55 -18.96
N VAL A 40 -25.06 -0.40 -18.30
CA VAL A 40 -24.44 0.78 -18.93
C VAL A 40 -23.02 0.47 -19.40
N LEU A 41 -22.19 -0.13 -18.55
CA LEU A 41 -20.80 -0.48 -18.86
C LEU A 41 -20.68 -1.48 -20.00
N SER A 42 -21.63 -2.42 -20.09
CA SER A 42 -21.68 -3.45 -21.15
C SER A 42 -22.24 -2.94 -22.48
N SER A 43 -22.69 -1.69 -22.55
CA SER A 43 -23.34 -1.14 -23.74
C SER A 43 -22.33 -0.61 -24.76
N GLU A 44 -22.50 -0.96 -26.04
CA GLU A 44 -21.63 -0.51 -27.15
C GLU A 44 -21.49 1.01 -27.27
N SER A 45 -22.50 1.75 -26.83
CA SER A 45 -22.54 3.22 -26.88
C SER A 45 -22.04 3.89 -25.60
N CYS A 46 -21.48 3.12 -24.66
CA CYS A 46 -20.89 3.66 -23.44
C CYS A 46 -19.58 4.40 -23.75
N SER A 47 -19.50 5.67 -23.35
CA SER A 47 -18.31 6.51 -23.52
C SER A 47 -17.48 6.63 -22.24
N LEU A 48 -17.86 5.90 -21.18
CA LEU A 48 -17.27 6.02 -19.85
C LEU A 48 -15.89 5.37 -19.78
N LYS A 49 -14.89 6.16 -19.39
CA LYS A 49 -13.49 5.75 -19.22
C LYS A 49 -13.10 5.64 -17.75
N GLU A 50 -13.64 6.52 -16.91
CA GLU A 50 -13.35 6.57 -15.48
C GLU A 50 -14.64 6.49 -14.66
N LEU A 51 -14.74 5.50 -13.76
CA LEU A 51 -15.84 5.36 -12.82
C LEU A 51 -15.30 5.30 -11.39
N ASP A 52 -15.78 6.19 -10.53
CA ASP A 52 -15.44 6.21 -9.12
C ASP A 52 -16.66 5.85 -8.26
N LEU A 53 -16.65 4.64 -7.71
CA LEU A 53 -17.59 4.07 -6.74
C LEU A 53 -16.97 3.99 -5.34
N SER A 54 -15.86 4.70 -5.08
CA SER A 54 -15.29 4.73 -3.74
C SER A 54 -16.33 5.18 -2.73
N ASN A 55 -16.30 4.65 -1.51
CA ASN A 55 -17.24 5.03 -0.46
C ASN A 55 -18.70 4.59 -0.70
N SER A 56 -18.94 3.70 -1.67
CA SER A 56 -20.23 3.02 -1.81
C SER A 56 -20.26 1.71 -1.02
N ASN A 57 -21.45 1.23 -0.66
CA ASN A 57 -21.66 -0.09 -0.05
C ASN A 57 -21.51 -1.20 -1.11
N LEU A 58 -20.28 -1.57 -1.45
CA LEU A 58 -20.03 -2.74 -2.29
C LEU A 58 -20.33 -4.00 -1.48
N GLN A 59 -21.40 -4.70 -1.84
CA GLN A 59 -21.63 -6.09 -1.46
C GLN A 59 -21.01 -7.01 -2.52
N ASP A 60 -20.73 -8.26 -2.15
CA ASP A 60 -20.11 -9.26 -3.05
C ASP A 60 -20.93 -9.46 -4.34
N SER A 61 -22.26 -9.36 -4.26
CA SER A 61 -23.18 -9.41 -5.41
C SER A 61 -22.92 -8.25 -6.40
N GLY A 62 -22.82 -7.02 -5.91
CA GLY A 62 -22.53 -5.84 -6.72
C GLY A 62 -21.15 -5.88 -7.36
N LEU A 63 -20.14 -6.39 -6.64
CA LEU A 63 -18.80 -6.58 -7.19
C LEU A 63 -18.80 -7.60 -8.33
N THR A 64 -19.51 -8.72 -8.16
CA THR A 64 -19.65 -9.77 -9.18
C THR A 64 -20.30 -9.22 -10.47
N GLN A 65 -21.34 -8.41 -10.34
CA GLN A 65 -22.02 -7.78 -11.48
C GLN A 65 -21.14 -6.78 -12.22
N LEU A 66 -20.32 -6.02 -11.50
CA LEU A 66 -19.36 -5.09 -12.10
C LEU A 66 -18.26 -5.85 -12.83
N THR A 67 -17.67 -6.88 -12.22
CA THR A 67 -16.62 -7.71 -12.86
C THR A 67 -17.12 -8.32 -14.16
N ALA A 68 -18.33 -8.88 -14.19
CA ALA A 68 -18.91 -9.42 -15.42
C ALA A 68 -19.10 -8.38 -16.54
N ALA A 69 -19.39 -7.12 -16.19
CA ALA A 69 -19.46 -6.03 -17.17
C ALA A 69 -18.08 -5.58 -17.66
N LEU A 70 -17.05 -5.65 -16.81
CA LEU A 70 -15.67 -5.34 -17.20
C LEU A 70 -15.11 -6.37 -18.18
N ASP A 71 -15.53 -7.63 -18.06
CA ASP A 71 -15.17 -8.70 -18.99
C ASP A 71 -15.89 -8.59 -20.36
N ASN A 72 -16.85 -7.68 -20.50
CA ASN A 72 -17.57 -7.48 -21.75
C ASN A 72 -16.67 -6.77 -22.80
N PRO A 73 -16.58 -7.28 -24.05
CA PRO A 73 -15.76 -6.67 -25.10
C PRO A 73 -16.12 -5.22 -25.45
N HIS A 74 -17.36 -4.80 -25.16
CA HIS A 74 -17.84 -3.44 -25.40
C HIS A 74 -17.51 -2.48 -24.26
N CYS A 75 -17.03 -2.98 -23.12
CA CYS A 75 -16.67 -2.15 -21.98
C CYS A 75 -15.39 -1.37 -22.29
N GLN A 76 -15.50 -0.04 -22.29
CA GLN A 76 -14.38 0.85 -22.58
C GLN A 76 -13.73 1.44 -21.33
N LEU A 77 -14.12 0.97 -20.14
CA LEU A 77 -13.69 1.51 -18.87
C LEU A 77 -12.20 1.23 -18.65
N GLU A 78 -11.43 2.30 -18.45
CA GLU A 78 -9.98 2.23 -18.23
C GLU A 78 -9.64 2.28 -16.74
N THR A 79 -10.47 2.97 -15.94
CA THR A 79 -10.24 3.11 -14.49
C THR A 79 -11.54 2.91 -13.73
N LEU A 80 -11.55 1.93 -12.83
CA LEU A 80 -12.59 1.72 -11.81
C LEU A 80 -11.99 1.94 -10.42
N ARG A 81 -12.61 2.80 -9.61
CA ARG A 81 -12.24 2.99 -8.20
C ARG A 81 -13.37 2.50 -7.31
N VAL A 82 -13.06 1.57 -6.41
CA VAL A 82 -14.04 0.89 -5.53
C VAL A 82 -13.68 1.01 -4.04
N GLU A 83 -12.53 1.61 -3.72
CA GLU A 83 -11.91 1.58 -2.39
C GLU A 83 -12.10 2.89 -1.59
N PRO A 84 -12.48 2.83 -0.28
CA PRO A 84 -12.89 1.67 0.50
C PRO A 84 -14.43 1.47 0.44
N ALA A 85 -14.91 0.25 0.73
CA ALA A 85 -16.34 -0.09 0.81
C ALA A 85 -16.64 -1.08 1.95
N GLY A 86 -17.92 -1.28 2.30
CA GLY A 86 -18.34 -2.28 3.29
C GLY A 86 -17.99 -1.95 4.76
N VAL A 87 -17.85 -2.95 5.63
CA VAL A 87 -17.57 -2.77 7.08
C VAL A 87 -16.25 -2.01 7.33
N GLN A 88 -15.30 -2.08 6.40
CA GLN A 88 -14.05 -1.33 6.42
C GLN A 88 -14.29 0.19 6.51
N TRP A 89 -15.43 0.70 6.04
CA TRP A 89 -15.82 2.12 6.16
C TRP A 89 -16.04 2.60 7.59
N LEU A 90 -16.51 1.72 8.48
CA LEU A 90 -16.68 2.05 9.89
C LEU A 90 -15.33 2.16 10.62
N THR A 91 -14.24 1.72 9.98
CA THR A 91 -12.90 1.82 10.54
C THR A 91 -12.43 3.28 10.43
N PRO A 92 -12.23 3.99 11.54
CA PRO A 92 -11.80 5.38 11.49
C PRO A 92 -10.35 5.51 10.98
N GLY A 93 -10.07 6.63 10.31
CA GLY A 93 -8.72 7.01 9.89
C GLY A 93 -8.19 6.17 8.71
N LEU A 94 -6.86 5.98 8.68
CA LEU A 94 -6.17 5.31 7.57
C LEU A 94 -6.34 3.78 7.57
N ARG A 95 -6.70 3.19 8.72
CA ARG A 95 -6.89 1.74 8.87
C ARG A 95 -8.00 1.18 7.97
N LYS A 96 -8.90 2.01 7.45
CA LYS A 96 -9.90 1.59 6.45
C LYS A 96 -9.31 1.15 5.11
N TYR A 97 -8.06 1.53 4.82
CA TYR A 97 -7.33 1.13 3.62
C TYR A 97 -6.39 -0.06 3.88
N SER A 98 -6.63 -0.84 4.94
CA SER A 98 -5.71 -1.92 5.34
C SER A 98 -5.55 -2.96 4.24
N CYS A 99 -4.30 -3.23 3.86
CA CYS A 99 -3.93 -4.28 2.92
C CYS A 99 -3.21 -5.41 3.65
N GLU A 100 -3.43 -6.64 3.21
CA GLU A 100 -2.56 -7.75 3.58
C GLU A 100 -1.36 -7.81 2.62
N LEU A 101 -0.16 -7.83 3.19
CA LEU A 101 1.07 -7.97 2.43
C LEU A 101 1.56 -9.42 2.44
N THR A 102 2.07 -9.87 1.30
CA THR A 102 2.70 -11.18 1.15
C THR A 102 4.13 -10.99 0.66
N VAL A 103 5.09 -11.63 1.31
CA VAL A 103 6.51 -11.59 0.93
C VAL A 103 6.73 -12.36 -0.37
N ASP A 104 7.46 -11.76 -1.33
CA ASP A 104 7.89 -12.46 -2.54
C ASP A 104 9.22 -13.19 -2.27
N THR A 105 9.13 -14.50 -2.05
CA THR A 105 10.28 -15.37 -1.75
C THR A 105 11.31 -15.42 -2.88
N ASN A 106 10.97 -15.03 -4.10
CA ASN A 106 11.92 -14.94 -5.21
C ASN A 106 12.86 -13.74 -5.07
N THR A 107 12.46 -12.72 -4.30
CA THR A 107 13.25 -11.51 -4.08
C THR A 107 14.12 -11.58 -2.83
N VAL A 108 13.71 -12.40 -1.86
CA VAL A 108 14.33 -12.48 -0.52
C VAL A 108 15.81 -12.83 -0.59
N ASN A 109 16.66 -12.00 -0.01
CA ASN A 109 18.07 -12.33 0.15
C ASN A 109 18.29 -13.57 1.03
N ARG A 110 19.33 -14.34 0.74
CA ARG A 110 19.62 -15.61 1.45
C ARG A 110 19.88 -15.46 2.93
N LYS A 111 20.31 -14.29 3.40
CA LYS A 111 20.53 -14.02 4.82
C LYS A 111 19.26 -13.57 5.55
N LEU A 112 18.11 -13.60 4.90
CA LEU A 112 16.83 -13.27 5.51
C LEU A 112 16.02 -14.56 5.74
N LYS A 113 15.83 -14.88 7.02
CA LYS A 113 15.03 -16.04 7.43
C LYS A 113 13.57 -15.65 7.59
N LEU A 114 12.70 -16.37 6.88
CA LEU A 114 11.26 -16.27 7.04
C LEU A 114 10.76 -17.20 8.16
N SER A 115 9.74 -16.74 8.88
CA SER A 115 9.09 -17.45 9.98
C SER A 115 7.66 -16.94 10.13
N ASP A 116 6.88 -17.59 10.99
CA ASP A 116 5.49 -17.18 11.28
C ASP A 116 4.65 -17.09 9.99
N ASN A 117 4.61 -18.19 9.24
CA ASN A 117 3.94 -18.27 7.94
C ASN A 117 4.35 -17.15 6.97
N ASN A 118 5.66 -16.89 6.89
CA ASN A 118 6.28 -15.82 6.09
C ASN A 118 5.91 -14.38 6.50
N LYS A 119 5.24 -14.18 7.64
CA LYS A 119 4.90 -12.82 8.14
C LYS A 119 6.05 -12.18 8.91
N LYS A 120 7.01 -12.96 9.41
CA LYS A 120 8.19 -12.44 10.12
C LYS A 120 9.48 -12.74 9.37
N VAL A 121 10.28 -11.71 9.18
CA VAL A 121 11.58 -11.74 8.50
C VAL A 121 12.66 -11.34 9.50
N THR A 122 13.74 -12.10 9.57
CA THR A 122 14.89 -11.82 10.45
C THR A 122 16.19 -11.89 9.68
N PHE A 123 17.06 -10.90 9.86
CA PHE A 123 18.40 -10.92 9.29
C PHE A 123 19.31 -11.83 10.13
N VAL A 124 19.79 -12.92 9.53
CA VAL A 124 20.61 -13.96 10.15
C VAL A 124 21.99 -14.03 9.50
N TYR A 125 22.93 -14.70 10.17
CA TYR A 125 24.31 -14.80 9.68
C TYR A 125 24.42 -15.82 8.54
N ASP A 126 23.83 -17.00 8.78
CA ASP A 126 23.85 -18.11 7.85
C ASP A 126 22.87 -17.89 6.70
N GLU A 127 23.33 -18.20 5.49
CA GLU A 127 22.48 -18.19 4.31
C GLU A 127 21.53 -19.38 4.33
N ASP A 128 20.27 -19.14 4.00
CA ASP A 128 19.26 -20.18 3.83
C ASP A 128 19.37 -20.80 2.43
N PRO A 129 19.78 -22.08 2.31
CA PRO A 129 19.96 -22.74 1.02
C PRO A 129 18.62 -23.10 0.36
N SER A 130 17.49 -23.00 1.05
CA SER A 130 16.17 -23.31 0.49
C SER A 130 15.72 -22.32 -0.59
N TYR A 131 16.33 -21.14 -0.65
CA TYR A 131 16.04 -20.14 -1.68
C TYR A 131 16.80 -20.43 -2.98
N PRO A 132 16.11 -20.84 -4.06
CA PRO A 132 16.76 -21.12 -5.35
C PRO A 132 17.33 -19.84 -5.96
N ASP A 133 18.31 -19.96 -6.85
CA ASP A 133 18.76 -18.80 -7.62
C ASP A 133 17.61 -18.21 -8.44
N HIS A 134 17.49 -16.88 -8.41
CA HIS A 134 16.46 -16.15 -9.14
C HIS A 134 17.00 -14.78 -9.59
N PRO A 135 16.65 -14.28 -10.79
CA PRO A 135 17.09 -12.96 -11.26
C PRO A 135 16.60 -11.82 -10.37
N ASP A 136 15.41 -11.94 -9.79
CA ASP A 136 14.83 -10.92 -8.90
C ASP A 136 15.39 -10.95 -7.46
N ARG A 137 16.26 -11.91 -7.14
CA ARG A 137 16.81 -12.07 -5.77
C ARG A 137 17.82 -10.98 -5.46
N PHE A 138 17.62 -10.31 -4.33
CA PHE A 138 18.58 -9.32 -3.85
C PHE A 138 19.87 -9.98 -3.34
N ASP A 139 21.02 -9.38 -3.65
CA ASP A 139 22.32 -9.74 -3.07
C ASP A 139 22.56 -9.06 -1.70
N ARG A 140 21.88 -7.95 -1.44
CA ARG A 140 21.82 -7.26 -0.14
C ARG A 140 20.65 -7.78 0.69
N PRO A 141 20.68 -7.69 2.04
CA PRO A 141 19.61 -8.14 2.93
C PRO A 141 18.30 -7.31 2.76
N GLN A 142 17.61 -7.55 1.66
CA GLN A 142 16.38 -6.87 1.25
C GLN A 142 15.38 -7.86 0.65
N LEU A 143 14.13 -7.44 0.57
CA LEU A 143 13.06 -8.15 -0.13
C LEU A 143 11.97 -7.19 -0.60
N LEU A 144 11.14 -7.64 -1.54
CA LEU A 144 9.87 -7.02 -1.90
C LEU A 144 8.70 -7.96 -1.56
N CYS A 145 7.53 -7.37 -1.40
CA CYS A 145 6.25 -8.06 -1.41
C CYS A 145 5.76 -8.32 -2.83
N THR A 146 4.82 -9.26 -2.99
CA THR A 146 4.32 -9.72 -4.30
C THR A 146 3.41 -8.72 -5.00
N THR A 147 2.55 -8.03 -4.26
CA THR A 147 1.49 -7.17 -4.81
C THR A 147 2.01 -5.79 -5.20
N GLY A 148 1.80 -5.41 -6.47
CA GLY A 148 2.01 -4.05 -6.95
C GLY A 148 0.83 -3.16 -6.58
N LEU A 149 1.07 -2.11 -5.80
CA LEU A 149 0.09 -1.16 -5.32
C LEU A 149 -0.15 -0.07 -6.36
N THR A 150 -1.41 0.06 -6.79
CA THR A 150 -1.87 1.09 -7.74
C THR A 150 -2.92 2.02 -7.14
N GLY A 151 -3.49 1.68 -5.99
CA GLY A 151 -4.53 2.43 -5.29
C GLY A 151 -4.07 3.03 -3.97
N ARG A 152 -4.97 3.02 -2.98
CA ARG A 152 -4.65 3.38 -1.60
C ARG A 152 -4.35 2.13 -0.81
N CYS A 153 -3.33 2.17 0.02
CA CYS A 153 -2.97 1.01 0.80
C CYS A 153 -2.32 1.41 2.12
N TYR A 154 -2.77 0.80 3.20
CA TYR A 154 -2.29 0.98 4.55
C TYR A 154 -1.79 -0.37 5.10
N TRP A 155 -0.63 -0.39 5.74
CA TRP A 155 -0.18 -1.56 6.48
C TRP A 155 0.64 -1.17 7.69
N GLU A 156 0.70 -2.06 8.68
CA GLU A 156 1.53 -1.91 9.86
C GLU A 156 2.57 -3.01 9.93
N VAL A 157 3.76 -2.64 10.40
CA VAL A 157 4.80 -3.59 10.72
C VAL A 157 5.37 -3.33 12.10
N LYS A 158 5.65 -4.42 12.80
CA LYS A 158 6.50 -4.40 13.98
C LYS A 158 7.95 -4.58 13.55
N TYR A 159 8.88 -3.90 14.20
CA TYR A 159 10.30 -4.11 13.96
C TYR A 159 11.10 -4.17 15.26
N ARG A 160 12.31 -4.74 15.15
CA ARG A 160 13.40 -4.67 16.13
C ARG A 160 14.73 -4.49 15.41
N GLY A 161 15.67 -3.82 16.06
CA GLY A 161 16.98 -3.48 15.53
C GLY A 161 16.92 -2.29 14.56
N GLU A 162 17.55 -2.46 13.40
CA GLU A 162 17.56 -1.50 12.31
C GLU A 162 16.83 -2.10 11.10
N ALA A 163 15.80 -1.42 10.64
CA ALA A 163 14.98 -1.86 9.52
C ALA A 163 14.57 -0.70 8.61
N ASP A 164 14.60 -0.96 7.32
CA ASP A 164 14.13 -0.06 6.28
C ASP A 164 12.74 -0.49 5.83
N LEU A 165 11.78 0.41 5.92
CA LEU A 165 10.41 0.21 5.43
C LEU A 165 10.26 1.03 4.18
N SER A 166 10.10 0.36 3.05
CA SER A 166 10.22 0.98 1.74
C SER A 166 9.04 0.67 0.84
N VAL A 167 8.84 1.52 -0.15
CA VAL A 167 8.15 1.16 -1.39
C VAL A 167 9.08 1.40 -2.56
N SER A 168 8.96 0.58 -3.59
CA SER A 168 9.85 0.64 -4.76
C SER A 168 9.10 0.24 -6.02
N TYR A 169 9.51 0.77 -7.17
CA TYR A 169 9.17 0.15 -8.44
C TYR A 169 9.81 -1.23 -8.57
N ARG A 170 9.23 -2.08 -9.43
CA ARG A 170 9.74 -3.44 -9.67
C ARG A 170 11.13 -3.44 -10.30
N GLY A 171 11.46 -2.39 -11.07
CA GLY A 171 12.72 -2.24 -11.78
C GLY A 171 13.97 -2.05 -10.91
N ILE A 172 13.83 -1.95 -9.58
CA ILE A 172 14.97 -1.73 -8.68
C ILE A 172 16.06 -2.76 -8.90
N ARG A 173 17.30 -2.27 -8.98
CA ARG A 173 18.48 -3.11 -9.20
C ARG A 173 18.63 -4.12 -8.06
N ARG A 174 18.75 -5.40 -8.41
CA ARG A 174 18.83 -6.51 -7.44
C ARG A 174 20.25 -6.83 -6.96
N ARG A 175 21.26 -6.44 -7.74
CA ARG A 175 22.66 -6.82 -7.52
C ARG A 175 23.63 -5.66 -7.72
N GLY A 176 24.74 -5.66 -6.99
CA GLY A 176 25.87 -4.74 -7.13
C GLY A 176 26.10 -3.84 -5.90
N HIS A 177 27.01 -2.87 -6.06
CA HIS A 177 27.43 -1.99 -4.96
C HIS A 177 26.70 -0.65 -4.85
N ARG A 178 26.06 -0.15 -5.91
CA ARG A 178 25.34 1.13 -5.91
C ARG A 178 23.96 1.00 -6.54
N GLY A 179 22.98 1.69 -5.93
CA GLY A 179 21.61 1.80 -6.42
C GLY A 179 20.72 0.58 -6.17
N CYS A 180 21.22 -0.46 -5.49
CA CYS A 180 20.45 -1.66 -5.16
C CYS A 180 19.74 -1.58 -3.80
N MET A 181 20.20 -0.72 -2.89
CA MET A 181 19.57 -0.48 -1.59
C MET A 181 18.37 0.46 -1.72
N PHE A 182 17.32 0.22 -0.94
CA PHE A 182 16.17 1.11 -0.86
C PHE A 182 16.58 2.53 -0.45
N GLY A 183 16.06 3.54 -1.15
CA GLY A 183 16.37 4.95 -0.96
C GLY A 183 17.69 5.41 -1.60
N GLU A 184 18.61 4.51 -1.99
CA GLU A 184 19.86 4.84 -2.70
C GLU A 184 19.69 4.92 -4.23
N ASN A 185 18.44 5.03 -4.69
CA ASN A 185 18.07 5.17 -6.09
C ASN A 185 16.83 6.06 -6.21
N ASP A 186 16.49 6.41 -7.44
CA ASP A 186 15.31 7.20 -7.82
C ASP A 186 14.03 6.36 -7.94
N GLN A 187 14.11 5.03 -7.75
CA GLN A 187 13.00 4.09 -7.89
C GLN A 187 12.37 3.68 -6.56
N SER A 188 12.91 4.12 -5.42
CA SER A 188 12.46 3.72 -4.09
C SER A 188 12.48 4.85 -3.08
N TRP A 189 11.57 4.73 -2.11
CA TRP A 189 11.39 5.66 -1.00
C TRP A 189 11.38 4.85 0.28
N SER A 190 12.24 5.20 1.22
CA SER A 190 12.51 4.42 2.43
C SER A 190 12.39 5.27 3.69
N LEU A 191 11.78 4.67 4.72
CA LEU A 191 11.92 5.09 6.11
C LEU A 191 12.87 4.13 6.82
N ARG A 192 13.98 4.64 7.33
CA ARG A 192 14.89 3.90 8.20
C ARG A 192 14.50 4.07 9.65
N CYS A 193 14.36 2.93 10.31
CA CYS A 193 13.91 2.82 11.69
C CYS A 193 15.01 2.23 12.57
N PHE A 194 15.17 2.78 13.77
CA PHE A 194 16.16 2.32 14.75
C PHE A 194 15.49 2.02 16.09
N ASP A 195 15.97 1.02 16.83
CA ASP A 195 15.51 0.71 18.20
C ASP A 195 15.64 1.89 19.18
N SER A 196 16.49 2.88 18.89
CA SER A 196 16.55 4.13 19.66
C SER A 196 15.27 4.97 19.55
N GLY A 197 14.35 4.61 18.65
CA GLY A 197 13.17 5.40 18.31
C GLY A 197 13.48 6.59 17.41
N CYS A 198 14.69 6.67 16.86
CA CYS A 198 15.06 7.63 15.82
C CYS A 198 14.56 7.16 14.45
N TYR A 199 14.33 8.12 13.56
CA TYR A 199 13.89 7.86 12.18
C TYR A 199 14.65 8.74 11.20
N SER A 200 14.90 8.23 10.01
CA SER A 200 15.33 9.03 8.87
C SER A 200 14.60 8.56 7.62
N VAL A 201 14.38 9.47 6.68
CA VAL A 201 13.88 9.11 5.35
C VAL A 201 15.00 9.17 4.33
N GLN A 202 14.91 8.32 3.31
CA GLN A 202 15.90 8.24 2.25
C GLN A 202 15.25 8.03 0.89
N HIS A 203 15.66 8.84 -0.08
CA HIS A 203 15.27 8.74 -1.48
C HIS A 203 16.35 9.37 -2.38
N ASN A 204 16.66 8.75 -3.50
CA ASN A 204 17.65 9.22 -4.47
C ASN A 204 18.99 9.64 -3.83
N ASN A 205 19.53 8.78 -2.96
CA ASN A 205 20.77 9.01 -2.21
C ASN A 205 20.74 10.21 -1.24
N ARG A 206 19.58 10.82 -1.02
CA ARG A 206 19.39 11.91 -0.06
C ARG A 206 18.77 11.36 1.21
N VAL A 207 19.45 11.55 2.32
CA VAL A 207 18.98 11.18 3.65
C VAL A 207 18.51 12.44 4.37
N THR A 208 17.36 12.38 5.02
CA THR A 208 16.85 13.45 5.89
C THR A 208 16.47 12.85 7.23
N SER A 209 17.13 13.30 8.30
CA SER A 209 16.77 12.93 9.67
C SER A 209 15.42 13.54 10.04
N ILE A 210 14.55 12.75 10.65
CA ILE A 210 13.26 13.26 11.14
C ILE A 210 13.49 13.78 12.55
N SER A 211 13.51 15.10 12.69
CA SER A 211 13.57 15.75 14.01
C SER A 211 12.25 15.54 14.73
N SER A 212 12.28 14.93 15.92
CA SER A 212 11.12 14.82 16.81
C SER A 212 10.71 16.20 17.32
N SER A 213 9.88 16.93 16.57
CA SER A 213 9.32 18.22 17.01
C SER A 213 8.19 18.08 18.04
N SER A 214 7.99 16.87 18.61
CA SER A 214 6.95 16.58 19.60
C SER A 214 7.54 15.94 20.86
N SER A 215 8.66 16.44 21.36
CA SER A 215 9.23 16.01 22.65
C SER A 215 8.69 16.84 23.81
N SER A 216 7.45 16.54 24.21
CA SER A 216 7.11 16.48 25.64
C SER A 216 7.01 15.02 26.07
N SER A 217 8.02 14.21 25.74
CA SER A 217 8.31 12.97 26.45
C SER A 217 9.79 12.63 26.22
N SER A 218 10.61 13.07 27.17
CA SER A 218 11.91 12.48 27.55
C SER A 218 12.70 11.75 26.45
N TYR A 219 13.65 12.47 25.84
CA TYR A 219 14.98 11.89 25.63
C TYR A 219 15.37 11.20 26.95
N TRP A 220 15.77 9.93 26.91
CA TRP A 220 15.81 8.99 28.04
C TRP A 220 14.46 8.42 28.49
N SER A 221 13.83 7.61 27.62
CA SER A 221 13.49 6.28 28.11
C SER A 221 14.38 5.28 27.38
N VAL A 222 15.43 4.81 28.06
CA VAL A 222 16.03 3.51 27.76
C VAL A 222 14.97 2.50 28.15
N SER A 223 13.91 2.41 27.35
CA SER A 223 12.95 1.35 27.51
C SER A 223 13.60 0.14 26.89
N SER A 224 14.09 -0.77 27.73
CA SER A 224 14.24 -2.19 27.44
C SER A 224 12.86 -2.82 27.16
N SER A 225 12.05 -2.15 26.33
CA SER A 225 10.69 -2.51 26.01
C SER A 225 10.72 -3.88 25.34
N SER A 226 10.21 -4.87 26.04
CA SER A 226 9.88 -6.17 25.45
C SER A 226 8.85 -6.02 24.32
N VAL A 227 8.21 -4.85 24.16
CA VAL A 227 7.29 -4.55 23.07
C VAL A 227 8.06 -4.07 21.85
N PRO A 228 7.95 -4.74 20.69
CA PRO A 228 8.58 -4.29 19.46
C PRO A 228 7.99 -2.95 18.99
N HIS A 229 8.82 -2.11 18.39
CA HIS A 229 8.39 -0.86 17.78
C HIS A 229 7.40 -1.15 16.64
N ARG A 230 6.48 -0.22 16.39
CA ARG A 230 5.50 -0.36 15.31
C ARG A 230 5.41 0.91 14.47
N VAL A 231 5.46 0.72 13.16
CA VAL A 231 5.30 1.77 12.16
C VAL A 231 4.19 1.39 11.21
N ALA A 232 3.43 2.38 10.77
CA ALA A 232 2.45 2.25 9.71
C ALA A 232 2.94 2.98 8.46
N VAL A 233 2.60 2.43 7.31
CA VAL A 233 2.82 3.04 6.01
C VAL A 233 1.47 3.22 5.34
N TYR A 234 1.26 4.37 4.74
CA TYR A 234 0.11 4.67 3.91
C TYR A 234 0.57 5.21 2.57
N VAL A 235 0.11 4.59 1.48
CA VAL A 235 0.32 5.08 0.13
C VAL A 235 -1.03 5.46 -0.48
N ASP A 236 -1.08 6.59 -1.17
CA ASP A 236 -2.15 6.99 -2.06
C ASP A 236 -1.54 7.21 -3.44
N CYS A 237 -1.51 6.14 -4.25
CA CYS A 237 -0.87 6.17 -5.56
C CYS A 237 -1.51 7.22 -6.48
N PRO A 238 -2.85 7.35 -6.58
CA PRO A 238 -3.49 8.41 -7.36
C PRO A 238 -3.14 9.84 -6.92
N ALA A 239 -3.00 10.06 -5.62
CA ALA A 239 -2.61 11.37 -5.10
C ALA A 239 -1.09 11.61 -5.13
N GLY A 240 -0.28 10.57 -5.38
CA GLY A 240 1.16 10.70 -5.38
C GLY A 240 1.77 10.88 -3.99
N THR A 241 1.16 10.28 -2.96
CA THR A 241 1.63 10.45 -1.57
C THR A 241 2.04 9.13 -0.93
N LEU A 242 3.15 9.15 -0.20
CA LEU A 242 3.62 8.06 0.64
C LEU A 242 3.91 8.63 2.02
N SER A 243 3.17 8.18 3.02
CA SER A 243 3.24 8.68 4.40
C SER A 243 3.63 7.59 5.38
N PHE A 244 4.47 7.96 6.34
CA PHE A 244 4.96 7.09 7.40
C PHE A 244 4.49 7.60 8.75
N TYR A 245 4.10 6.68 9.63
CA TYR A 245 3.60 6.99 10.97
C TYR A 245 4.22 6.07 12.00
N ARG A 246 4.58 6.61 13.16
CA ARG A 246 4.81 5.80 14.35
C ARG A 246 3.46 5.42 14.94
N VAL A 247 3.26 4.13 15.23
CA VAL A 247 2.06 3.66 15.92
C VAL A 247 2.33 3.58 17.41
N PHE A 248 1.59 4.34 18.21
CA PHE A 248 1.76 4.42 19.66
C PHE A 248 0.42 4.33 20.36
N TYR A 249 0.21 3.29 21.17
CA TYR A 249 -1.08 2.98 21.83
C TYR A 249 -2.31 3.10 20.92
N GLY A 250 -2.19 2.64 19.66
CA GLY A 250 -3.26 2.67 18.66
C GLY A 250 -3.39 3.98 17.87
N SER A 251 -2.76 5.06 18.33
CA SER A 251 -2.69 6.34 17.62
C SER A 251 -1.58 6.36 16.56
N LEU A 252 -1.81 7.13 15.49
CA LEU A 252 -0.83 7.37 14.43
C LEU A 252 -0.17 8.73 14.63
N ILE A 253 1.13 8.73 14.88
CA ILE A 253 1.95 9.94 14.95
C ILE A 253 2.68 10.05 13.62
N HIS A 254 2.37 11.09 12.85
CA HIS A 254 3.01 11.34 11.55
C HIS A 254 4.52 11.53 11.71
N LEU A 255 5.28 10.90 10.81
CA LEU A 255 6.74 11.02 10.74
C LEU A 255 7.16 11.82 9.51
N HIS A 256 6.70 11.40 8.33
CA HIS A 256 7.06 12.02 7.07
C HIS A 256 6.07 11.68 5.96
N THR A 257 5.97 12.56 4.97
CA THR A 257 5.24 12.30 3.73
C THR A 257 6.10 12.70 2.53
N PHE A 258 6.35 11.74 1.64
CA PHE A 258 6.84 12.02 0.30
C PHE A 258 5.66 12.41 -0.59
N ASN A 259 5.84 13.48 -1.37
CA ASN A 259 4.94 13.89 -2.43
C ASN A 259 5.67 13.75 -3.76
N THR A 260 5.17 12.90 -4.65
CA THR A 260 5.81 12.57 -5.93
C THR A 260 4.78 12.04 -6.92
N THR A 261 5.12 11.97 -8.20
CA THR A 261 4.28 11.29 -9.19
C THR A 261 4.78 9.86 -9.37
N PHE A 262 3.97 8.87 -8.99
CA PHE A 262 4.29 7.48 -9.24
C PHE A 262 3.97 7.10 -10.69
N THR A 263 4.94 6.52 -11.38
CA THR A 263 4.85 6.18 -12.81
C THR A 263 4.58 4.69 -13.05
N GLU A 264 4.77 3.86 -12.03
CA GLU A 264 4.61 2.41 -12.07
C GLU A 264 3.99 1.91 -10.77
N PRO A 265 3.44 0.67 -10.73
CA PRO A 265 3.00 0.05 -9.49
C PRO A 265 4.12 -0.02 -8.44
N LEU A 266 3.76 0.28 -7.19
CA LEU A 266 4.70 0.28 -6.06
C LEU A 266 4.67 -1.04 -5.30
N TYR A 267 5.82 -1.58 -4.98
CA TYR A 267 5.98 -2.81 -4.23
C TYR A 267 6.52 -2.47 -2.83
N PRO A 268 5.81 -2.80 -1.75
CA PRO A 268 6.34 -2.73 -0.41
C PRO A 268 7.62 -3.57 -0.29
N GLY A 269 8.59 -3.08 0.45
CA GLY A 269 9.89 -3.73 0.62
C GLY A 269 10.46 -3.49 2.00
N PHE A 270 11.29 -4.44 2.44
CA PHE A 270 11.98 -4.37 3.72
C PHE A 270 13.48 -4.58 3.53
N GLY A 271 14.28 -3.73 4.14
CA GLY A 271 15.73 -3.80 4.15
C GLY A 271 16.28 -3.94 5.57
N PHE A 272 17.45 -4.55 5.71
CA PHE A 272 18.09 -4.83 7.00
C PHE A 272 19.58 -4.49 6.93
N MET A 273 20.04 -3.65 7.85
CA MET A 273 21.45 -3.23 7.93
C MET A 273 22.19 -3.86 9.10
N LEU A 274 21.47 -4.23 10.18
CA LEU A 274 22.05 -4.76 11.40
C LEU A 274 21.62 -6.22 11.62
N LEU A 275 22.59 -7.11 11.84
CA LEU A 275 22.37 -8.52 12.11
C LEU A 275 21.45 -8.72 13.33
N GLY A 276 20.50 -9.65 13.23
CA GLY A 276 19.50 -9.91 14.27
C GLY A 276 18.27 -9.01 14.21
N SER A 277 18.27 -7.97 13.36
CA SER A 277 17.09 -7.13 13.13
C SER A 277 15.96 -7.92 12.51
N SER A 278 14.72 -7.53 12.81
CA SER A 278 13.53 -8.24 12.30
C SER A 278 12.37 -7.32 12.02
N VAL A 279 11.53 -7.73 11.07
CA VAL A 279 10.25 -7.10 10.73
C VAL A 279 9.16 -8.17 10.79
N SER A 280 8.00 -7.81 11.33
CA SER A 280 6.81 -8.65 11.36
C SER A 280 5.61 -7.88 10.81
N LEU A 281 4.99 -8.40 9.77
CA LEU A 281 3.74 -7.90 9.21
C LEU A 281 2.61 -8.10 10.23
N CYS A 282 1.80 -7.06 10.47
CA CYS A 282 0.68 -7.10 11.41
C CYS A 282 -0.62 -7.56 10.78
#